data_AF-B1YBC4-F1
#
_entry.id   AF-B1YBC4-F1
#
_cell.length_a   1.000
_cell.length_b   1.000
_cell.length_c   1.000
_cell.angle_alpha   90.00
_cell.angle_beta   90.00
_cell.angle_gamma   90.00
#
_symmetry.space_group_name_H-M   'P 1'
#
loop_
_entity.id
_entity.type
_entity.pdbx_description
1 polymer ?
#
loop_
_entity_poly.entity_id
_entity_poly.type
_entity_poly.pdbx_seq_one_letter_code
_entity_poly.pdbx_strand_id
1 'polypeptide(L)'
;MRLGVVLGLAIALAVAVVLVVSSAVQPPANEEVSVLRLFISPENGSAVGRWELCGVRIYGRGAFYKAGEVIQTPLKDIPDLPARAREQIKRWEPSEGWEPFGKAEVDTYVYDFYLDIREGPVIQGVEIREMNISYIGSPTEPYPVAAGGRVRWMVDVKAVTSRNATVFFICGSDKEQVAKKAQEIHSLLARK
;
A
#
# COMPACT_ATOMS: atom_id res chain seq x y z
N MET A 1 -43.06 32.90 -39.62
CA MET A 1 -41.87 33.11 -38.75
C MET A 1 -42.21 32.61 -37.37
N ARG A 2 -41.55 31.54 -36.90
CA ARG A 2 -41.59 30.88 -35.56
C ARG A 2 -41.60 29.36 -35.76
N LEU A 3 -40.41 28.79 -35.99
CA LEU A 3 -40.13 27.36 -35.73
C LEU A 3 -38.61 27.06 -35.85
N GLY A 4 -37.85 27.90 -36.56
CA GLY A 4 -36.41 27.69 -36.78
C GLY A 4 -35.45 28.23 -35.71
N VAL A 5 -35.93 28.90 -34.65
CA VAL A 5 -35.06 29.54 -33.64
C VAL A 5 -34.94 28.73 -32.35
N VAL A 6 -35.84 27.77 -32.11
CA VAL A 6 -35.83 26.96 -30.86
C VAL A 6 -34.91 25.73 -30.97
N LEU A 7 -34.61 25.26 -32.19
CA LEU A 7 -33.72 24.11 -32.39
C LEU A 7 -32.22 24.44 -32.28
N GLY A 8 -31.84 25.70 -32.45
CA GLY A 8 -30.43 26.13 -32.39
C GLY A 8 -29.86 26.27 -30.97
N LEU A 9 -30.70 26.50 -29.97
CA LEU A 9 -30.25 26.72 -28.58
C LEU A 9 -30.07 25.41 -27.78
N ALA A 10 -30.74 24.32 -28.19
CA ALA A 10 -30.64 23.03 -27.52
C ALA A 10 -29.32 22.30 -27.83
N ILE A 11 -28.74 22.52 -29.02
CA ILE A 11 -27.48 21.88 -29.42
C ILE A 11 -26.27 22.60 -28.79
N ALA A 12 -26.34 23.93 -28.60
CA ALA A 12 -25.28 24.67 -27.92
C ALA A 12 -25.14 24.30 -26.42
N LEU A 13 -26.25 23.97 -25.75
CA LEU A 13 -26.20 23.51 -24.35
C LEU A 13 -25.71 22.05 -24.22
N ALA A 14 -25.98 21.18 -25.20
CA ALA A 14 -25.50 19.80 -25.16
C ALA A 14 -23.99 19.67 -25.43
N VAL A 15 -23.40 20.60 -26.20
CA VAL A 15 -21.94 20.61 -26.46
C VAL A 15 -21.16 21.25 -25.30
N ALA A 16 -21.77 22.14 -24.53
CA ALA A 16 -21.12 22.75 -23.35
C ALA A 16 -21.09 21.83 -22.10
N VAL A 17 -21.95 20.81 -22.03
CA VAL A 17 -22.08 19.94 -20.84
C VAL A 17 -21.11 18.74 -20.85
N VAL A 18 -20.41 18.47 -21.96
CA VAL A 18 -19.50 17.31 -22.06
C VAL A 18 -18.02 17.64 -21.73
N LEU A 19 -17.67 18.91 -21.51
CA LEU A 19 -16.28 19.33 -21.23
C LEU A 19 -15.99 19.70 -19.76
N VAL A 20 -16.87 19.34 -18.84
CA VAL A 20 -16.58 19.39 -17.40
C VAL A 20 -16.51 17.97 -16.83
N VAL A 21 -15.73 17.11 -17.48
CA VAL A 21 -15.20 15.91 -16.84
C VAL A 21 -13.83 16.29 -16.32
N SER A 22 -13.81 16.67 -15.05
CA SER A 22 -12.72 16.48 -14.09
C SER A 22 -11.31 16.51 -14.70
N SER A 23 -10.69 17.68 -14.70
CA SER A 23 -9.27 17.88 -14.97
C SER A 23 -8.41 17.23 -13.87
N ALA A 24 -8.48 15.92 -13.70
CA ALA A 24 -7.33 15.18 -13.18
C ALA A 24 -6.29 15.24 -14.31
N VAL A 25 -5.30 16.12 -14.14
CA VAL A 25 -4.15 16.19 -15.03
C VAL A 25 -3.58 14.78 -15.12
N GLN A 26 -3.76 14.12 -16.27
CA GLN A 26 -3.08 12.86 -16.54
C GLN A 26 -1.58 13.13 -16.32
N PRO A 27 -0.93 12.40 -15.41
CA PRO A 27 0.50 12.55 -15.25
C PRO A 27 1.19 12.30 -16.60
N PRO A 28 2.26 13.04 -16.93
CA PRO A 28 2.99 12.81 -18.17
C PRO A 28 3.39 11.33 -18.27
N ALA A 29 3.26 10.74 -19.45
CA ALA A 29 3.48 9.31 -19.73
C ALA A 29 4.89 8.80 -19.37
N ASN A 30 5.81 9.70 -19.01
CA ASN A 30 7.21 9.43 -18.70
C ASN A 30 7.61 9.77 -17.25
N GLU A 31 6.66 9.94 -16.32
CA GLU A 31 7.04 10.09 -14.91
C GLU A 31 7.58 8.75 -14.38
N GLU A 32 8.84 8.77 -13.94
CA GLU A 32 9.63 7.57 -13.63
C GLU A 32 9.02 6.73 -12.49
N VAL A 33 9.03 5.40 -12.65
CA VAL A 33 8.64 4.47 -11.59
C VAL A 33 9.61 4.60 -10.42
N SER A 34 9.09 4.98 -9.26
CA SER A 34 9.84 5.09 -8.01
C SER A 34 9.78 3.77 -7.24
N VAL A 35 10.90 3.38 -6.63
CA VAL A 35 10.99 2.14 -5.84
C VAL A 35 11.58 2.45 -4.46
N LEU A 36 10.87 2.08 -3.41
CA LEU A 36 11.37 2.03 -2.04
C LEU A 36 11.68 0.58 -1.67
N ARG A 37 12.94 0.30 -1.37
CA ARG A 37 13.38 -1.02 -0.90
C ARG A 37 13.66 -0.97 0.60
N LEU A 38 12.98 -1.81 1.35
CA LEU A 38 13.14 -1.94 2.79
C LEU A 38 13.72 -3.31 3.12
N PHE A 39 14.78 -3.33 3.93
CA PHE A 39 15.34 -4.54 4.51
C PHE A 39 14.92 -4.62 5.98
N ILE A 40 14.26 -5.69 6.35
CA ILE A 40 13.62 -5.88 7.66
C ILE A 40 14.27 -7.10 8.30
N SER A 41 14.67 -6.92 9.55
CA SER A 41 15.12 -7.98 10.44
C SER A 41 14.52 -7.72 11.83
N PRO A 42 14.48 -8.73 12.71
CA PRO A 42 14.08 -8.54 14.10
C PRO A 42 14.85 -7.41 14.81
N GLU A 43 16.13 -7.23 14.47
CA GLU A 43 17.00 -6.23 15.09
C GLU A 43 16.65 -4.80 14.65
N ASN A 44 16.37 -4.59 13.36
CA ASN A 44 16.17 -3.23 12.84
C ASN A 44 14.69 -2.81 12.81
N GLY A 45 13.76 -3.77 12.74
CA GLY A 45 12.37 -3.46 12.48
C GLY A 45 11.54 -3.16 13.73
N SER A 46 12.09 -3.36 14.93
CA SER A 46 11.44 -2.92 16.17
C SER A 46 11.34 -1.39 16.29
N ALA A 47 12.20 -0.66 15.56
CA ALA A 47 12.17 0.79 15.46
C ALA A 47 11.03 1.27 14.56
N VAL A 48 10.51 2.47 14.85
CA VAL A 48 9.51 3.10 13.99
C VAL A 48 10.16 3.61 12.71
N GLY A 49 9.76 3.05 11.59
CA GLY A 49 10.15 3.48 10.26
C GLY A 49 9.16 4.49 9.66
N ARG A 50 9.70 5.48 8.94
CA ARG A 50 8.92 6.51 8.23
C ARG A 50 9.54 6.75 6.86
N TRP A 51 8.72 6.66 5.83
CA TRP A 51 9.14 6.87 4.45
C TRP A 51 8.07 7.60 3.66
N GLU A 52 8.47 8.09 2.50
CA GLU A 52 7.55 8.63 1.51
C GLU A 52 7.89 8.03 0.14
N LEU A 53 6.87 7.60 -0.59
CA LEU A 53 7.00 7.12 -1.96
C LEU A 53 5.87 7.70 -2.80
N CYS A 54 6.21 8.42 -3.87
CA CYS A 54 5.24 9.15 -4.69
C CYS A 54 4.31 10.10 -3.91
N GLY A 55 4.73 10.66 -2.78
CA GLY A 55 3.86 11.47 -1.91
C GLY A 55 2.89 10.65 -1.04
N VAL A 56 3.01 9.32 -1.02
CA VAL A 56 2.34 8.45 -0.03
C VAL A 56 3.25 8.32 1.18
N ARG A 57 2.73 8.66 2.36
CA ARG A 57 3.44 8.42 3.62
C ARG A 57 3.30 6.96 4.02
N ILE A 58 4.43 6.33 4.34
CA ILE A 58 4.52 4.93 4.74
C ILE A 58 5.11 4.90 6.14
N TYR A 59 4.41 4.25 7.05
CA TYR A 59 4.85 4.02 8.42
C TYR A 59 5.04 2.53 8.60
N GLY A 60 6.05 2.12 9.35
CA GLY A 60 6.23 0.70 9.66
C GLY A 60 6.79 0.48 11.04
N ARG A 61 6.47 -0.69 11.61
CA ARG A 61 7.01 -1.15 12.88
C ARG A 61 6.86 -2.66 12.96
N GLY A 62 7.78 -3.31 13.65
CA GLY A 62 7.70 -4.72 14.00
C GLY A 62 7.66 -4.99 15.49
N ALA A 63 7.23 -6.20 15.81
CA ALA A 63 7.20 -6.76 17.16
C ALA A 63 7.43 -8.28 17.10
N PHE A 64 7.98 -8.80 18.19
CA PHE A 64 8.18 -10.23 18.38
C PHE A 64 7.07 -10.79 19.25
N TYR A 65 6.59 -11.97 18.89
CA TYR A 65 5.54 -12.72 19.57
C TYR A 65 6.05 -14.13 19.86
N LYS A 66 5.95 -14.56 21.11
CA LYS A 66 6.22 -15.95 21.50
C LYS A 66 5.08 -16.87 21.05
N ALA A 67 5.39 -18.15 20.86
CA ALA A 67 4.37 -19.16 20.60
C ALA A 67 3.22 -19.08 21.64
N GLY A 68 1.98 -18.99 21.14
CA GLY A 68 0.75 -18.86 21.92
C GLY A 68 0.31 -17.42 22.21
N GLU A 69 1.14 -16.41 21.95
CA GLU A 69 0.75 -15.00 22.11
C GLU A 69 -0.22 -14.56 21.00
N VAL A 70 -1.20 -13.74 21.36
CA VAL A 70 -2.12 -13.12 20.40
C VAL A 70 -1.34 -12.09 19.57
N ILE A 71 -1.34 -12.26 18.26
CA ILE A 71 -0.71 -11.30 17.36
C ILE A 71 -1.57 -10.03 17.33
N GLN A 72 -0.92 -8.91 17.58
CA GLN A 72 -1.53 -7.58 17.48
C GLN A 72 -0.71 -6.75 16.50
N THR A 73 -1.31 -5.79 15.82
CA THR A 73 -0.51 -4.93 14.94
C THR A 73 0.46 -4.06 15.76
N PRO A 74 1.79 -4.08 15.49
CA PRO A 74 2.74 -3.17 16.14
C PRO A 74 2.54 -1.70 15.74
N LEU A 75 1.73 -1.41 14.71
CA LEU A 75 1.44 -0.04 14.28
C LEU A 75 0.77 0.80 15.37
N LYS A 76 0.07 0.17 16.32
CA LYS A 76 -0.58 0.85 17.46
C LYS A 76 0.40 1.65 18.32
N ASP A 77 1.67 1.25 18.33
CA ASP A 77 2.73 1.85 19.16
C ASP A 77 3.46 3.00 18.45
N ILE A 78 2.98 3.43 17.27
CA ILE A 78 3.53 4.58 16.53
C ILE A 78 2.82 5.86 17.03
N PRO A 79 3.52 6.79 17.71
CA PRO A 79 2.86 7.92 18.38
C PRO A 79 2.20 8.92 17.41
N ASP A 80 2.80 9.10 16.24
CA ASP A 80 2.43 10.09 15.22
C ASP A 80 1.64 9.49 14.05
N LEU A 81 1.08 8.28 14.22
CA LEU A 81 0.24 7.66 13.21
C LEU A 81 -0.96 8.57 12.87
N PRO A 82 -1.43 8.70 11.62
CA PRO A 82 -2.60 9.51 11.31
C PRO A 82 -3.85 9.08 12.10
N ALA A 83 -4.73 10.01 12.47
CA ALA A 83 -5.91 9.71 13.30
C ALA A 83 -6.79 8.61 12.70
N ARG A 84 -7.00 8.65 11.38
CA ARG A 84 -7.73 7.62 10.63
C ARG A 84 -7.12 6.21 10.76
N ALA A 85 -5.80 6.13 10.85
CA ALA A 85 -5.06 4.90 11.04
C ALA A 85 -5.32 4.32 12.42
N ARG A 86 -5.22 5.17 13.45
CA ARG A 86 -5.53 4.78 14.84
C ARG A 86 -6.97 4.29 14.97
N GLU A 87 -7.93 4.97 14.34
CA GLU A 87 -9.34 4.55 14.37
C GLU A 87 -9.60 3.23 13.64
N GLN A 88 -8.81 2.89 12.63
CA GLN A 88 -8.89 1.56 12.01
C GLN A 88 -8.25 0.49 12.90
N ILE A 89 -7.06 0.76 13.44
CA ILE A 89 -6.33 -0.17 14.32
C ILE A 89 -7.15 -0.49 15.57
N LYS A 90 -7.83 0.49 16.17
CA LYS A 90 -8.75 0.27 17.30
C LYS A 90 -9.84 -0.76 16.99
N ARG A 91 -10.34 -0.78 15.75
CA ARG A 91 -11.34 -1.77 15.32
C ARG A 91 -10.76 -3.16 15.22
N TRP A 92 -9.43 -3.32 15.26
CA TRP A 92 -8.70 -4.58 15.20
C TRP A 92 -8.08 -4.96 16.53
N GLU A 93 -8.37 -4.21 17.60
CA GLU A 93 -7.98 -4.62 18.94
C GLU A 93 -8.72 -5.92 19.28
N PRO A 94 -8.01 -6.95 19.79
CA PRO A 94 -8.66 -8.19 20.17
C PRO A 94 -9.77 -7.92 21.18
N SER A 95 -10.95 -8.47 20.91
CA SER A 95 -12.08 -8.49 21.84
C SER A 95 -12.40 -9.94 22.19
N GLU A 96 -13.27 -10.16 23.18
CA GLU A 96 -13.70 -11.51 23.55
C GLU A 96 -14.20 -12.27 22.31
N GLY A 97 -13.54 -13.40 21.98
CA GLY A 97 -13.87 -14.24 20.84
C GLY A 97 -13.41 -13.74 19.46
N TRP A 98 -12.65 -12.64 19.37
CA TRP A 98 -12.19 -12.10 18.10
C TRP A 98 -10.71 -11.70 18.13
N GLU A 99 -9.90 -12.45 17.37
CA GLU A 99 -8.45 -12.28 17.22
C GLU A 99 -8.13 -12.10 15.72
N PRO A 100 -8.13 -10.88 15.16
CA PRO A 100 -8.08 -10.66 13.71
C PRO A 100 -6.81 -11.20 13.04
N PHE A 101 -5.72 -11.33 13.80
CA PHE A 101 -4.43 -11.86 13.34
C PHE A 101 -4.12 -13.24 13.92
N GLY A 102 -5.01 -13.81 14.73
CA GLY A 102 -4.81 -15.08 15.43
C GLY A 102 -3.69 -15.06 16.48
N LYS A 103 -3.18 -16.25 16.79
CA LYS A 103 -2.05 -16.46 17.71
C LYS A 103 -0.82 -16.93 16.96
N ALA A 104 0.34 -16.56 17.46
CA ALA A 104 1.61 -17.07 16.95
C ALA A 104 1.70 -18.58 17.22
N GLU A 105 1.76 -19.40 16.18
CA GLU A 105 1.88 -20.86 16.31
C GLU A 105 3.29 -21.27 16.80
N VAL A 106 4.28 -20.46 16.46
CA VAL A 106 5.69 -20.56 16.85
C VAL A 106 6.18 -19.17 17.25
N ASP A 107 7.43 -19.07 17.69
CA ASP A 107 8.08 -17.77 17.86
C ASP A 107 8.13 -17.05 16.51
N THR A 108 7.45 -15.89 16.44
CA THR A 108 7.17 -15.16 15.22
C THR A 108 7.53 -13.70 15.39
N TYR A 109 8.19 -13.15 14.39
CA TYR A 109 8.35 -11.71 14.25
C TYR A 109 7.40 -11.16 13.18
N VAL A 110 6.58 -10.19 13.55
CA VAL A 110 5.64 -9.52 12.62
C VAL A 110 6.10 -8.10 12.39
N TYR A 111 6.13 -7.68 11.12
CA TYR A 111 6.38 -6.30 10.73
C TYR A 111 5.22 -5.78 9.88
N ASP A 112 4.56 -4.73 10.37
CA ASP A 112 3.40 -4.14 9.70
C ASP A 112 3.74 -2.78 9.10
N PHE A 113 3.03 -2.46 8.02
CA PHE A 113 3.07 -1.21 7.30
C PHE A 113 1.70 -0.55 7.30
N TYR A 114 1.69 0.77 7.51
CA TYR A 114 0.55 1.62 7.25
C TYR A 114 0.86 2.53 6.06
N LEU A 115 0.05 2.45 5.02
CA LEU A 115 0.12 3.30 3.84
C LEU A 115 -1.00 4.33 3.88
N ASP A 116 -0.62 5.60 3.92
CA ASP A 116 -1.52 6.74 4.06
C ASP A 116 -2.07 7.16 2.68
N ILE A 117 -3.07 6.44 2.14
CA ILE A 117 -3.65 6.73 0.81
C ILE A 117 -5.07 7.34 0.91
N ARG A 118 -5.56 8.02 -0.14
CA ARG A 118 -6.83 8.78 -0.06
C ARG A 118 -8.08 7.90 0.11
N GLU A 119 -8.11 6.71 -0.48
CA GLU A 119 -9.24 5.76 -0.38
C GLU A 119 -9.31 5.04 0.98
N GLY A 120 -8.44 5.43 1.92
CA GLY A 120 -8.36 4.88 3.25
C GLY A 120 -6.95 4.37 3.53
N PRO A 121 -6.71 3.78 4.70
CA PRO A 121 -5.49 3.03 4.95
C PRO A 121 -5.37 1.80 4.06
N VAL A 122 -4.15 1.46 3.68
CA VAL A 122 -3.80 0.06 3.37
C VAL A 122 -2.83 -0.39 4.44
N ILE A 123 -3.20 -1.43 5.18
CA ILE A 123 -2.30 -2.07 6.15
C ILE A 123 -1.83 -3.37 5.55
N GLN A 124 -0.51 -3.55 5.55
CA GLN A 124 0.14 -4.73 5.01
C GLN A 124 1.06 -5.32 6.07
N GLY A 125 0.99 -6.62 6.29
CA GLY A 125 1.88 -7.34 7.20
C GLY A 125 2.95 -8.15 6.46
N VAL A 126 4.07 -8.36 7.14
CA VAL A 126 5.11 -9.32 6.80
C VAL A 126 5.39 -10.15 8.04
N GLU A 127 5.23 -11.46 7.92
CA GLU A 127 5.50 -12.39 8.99
C GLU A 127 6.82 -13.13 8.73
N ILE A 128 7.73 -13.10 9.69
CA ILE A 128 9.01 -13.80 9.68
C ILE A 128 8.97 -14.83 10.80
N ARG A 129 8.99 -16.11 10.42
CA ARG A 129 9.06 -17.23 11.37
C ARG A 129 10.46 -17.81 11.32
N GLU A 130 11.05 -18.14 12.48
CA GLU A 130 12.30 -18.93 12.55
C GLU A 130 12.01 -20.41 12.23
N MET A 131 11.42 -20.63 11.05
CA MET A 131 11.32 -21.90 10.39
C MET A 131 12.06 -21.71 9.06
N ASN A 132 12.63 -22.76 8.49
CA ASN A 132 13.46 -22.68 7.28
C ASN A 132 12.63 -22.35 6.01
N ILE A 133 11.86 -21.26 6.06
CA ILE A 133 10.89 -20.79 5.09
C ILE A 133 11.57 -19.69 4.29
N SER A 134 11.68 -19.92 2.99
CA SER A 134 11.94 -18.87 2.01
C SER A 134 10.69 -18.75 1.16
N TYR A 135 10.08 -17.57 1.14
CA TYR A 135 8.92 -17.29 0.32
C TYR A 135 9.09 -15.95 -0.39
N ILE A 136 8.71 -15.90 -1.66
CA ILE A 136 8.62 -14.67 -2.42
C ILE A 136 7.13 -14.43 -2.69
N GLY A 137 6.64 -13.31 -2.16
CA GLY A 137 5.32 -12.77 -2.44
C GLY A 137 5.13 -12.58 -3.93
N SER A 138 4.09 -13.22 -4.48
CA SER A 138 3.62 -12.86 -5.81
C SER A 138 3.29 -11.36 -5.85
N PRO A 139 3.61 -10.64 -6.93
CA PRO A 139 3.18 -9.26 -7.06
C PRO A 139 1.66 -9.21 -6.99
N THR A 140 1.12 -8.37 -6.09
CA THR A 140 -0.31 -8.07 -6.11
C THR A 140 -0.64 -7.23 -7.34
N GLU A 141 -1.93 -7.13 -7.69
CA GLU A 141 -2.32 -6.18 -8.74
C GLU A 141 -2.04 -4.75 -8.27
N PRO A 142 -1.41 -3.88 -9.09
CA PRO A 142 -1.22 -2.50 -8.70
C PRO A 142 -2.54 -1.82 -8.40
N TYR A 143 -2.60 -1.15 -7.25
CA TYR A 143 -3.77 -0.45 -6.75
C TYR A 143 -3.59 1.07 -6.84
N PRO A 144 -4.67 1.83 -7.00
CA PRO A 144 -4.59 3.29 -7.11
C PRO A 144 -4.24 3.92 -5.76
N VAL A 145 -3.39 4.93 -5.79
CA VAL A 145 -3.07 5.79 -4.65
C VAL A 145 -3.17 7.25 -5.11
N ALA A 146 -3.86 8.10 -4.36
CA ALA A 146 -3.92 9.52 -4.68
C ALA A 146 -2.93 10.30 -3.81
N ALA A 147 -1.97 10.96 -4.46
CA ALA A 147 -0.92 11.74 -3.83
C ALA A 147 -0.66 13.03 -4.62
N GLY A 148 -0.51 14.16 -3.93
CA GLY A 148 -0.26 15.46 -4.56
C GLY A 148 -1.34 15.90 -5.58
N GLY A 149 -2.59 15.45 -5.41
CA GLY A 149 -3.68 15.75 -6.34
C GLY A 149 -3.70 14.92 -7.63
N ARG A 150 -2.82 13.91 -7.75
CA ARG A 150 -2.76 12.99 -8.90
C ARG A 150 -3.03 11.55 -8.47
N VAL A 151 -3.62 10.76 -9.35
CA VAL A 151 -3.72 9.31 -9.19
C VAL A 151 -2.41 8.67 -9.65
N ARG A 152 -1.87 7.79 -8.82
CA ARG A 152 -0.70 6.94 -9.05
C ARG A 152 -1.11 5.48 -8.85
N TRP A 153 -0.26 4.57 -9.28
CA TRP A 153 -0.39 3.14 -9.05
C TRP A 153 0.71 2.68 -8.13
N MET A 154 0.38 1.83 -7.16
CA MET A 154 1.33 1.27 -6.20
C MET A 154 1.16 -0.24 -6.11
N VAL A 155 2.26 -0.95 -5.88
CA VAL A 155 2.29 -2.39 -5.63
C VAL A 155 3.47 -2.71 -4.72
N ASP A 156 3.36 -3.80 -3.97
CA ASP A 156 4.45 -4.34 -3.16
C ASP A 156 4.90 -5.73 -3.63
N VAL A 157 6.21 -5.99 -3.53
CA VAL A 157 6.81 -7.32 -3.70
C VAL A 157 7.60 -7.64 -2.44
N LYS A 158 7.37 -8.82 -1.88
CA LYS A 158 7.98 -9.25 -0.61
C LYS A 158 8.86 -10.47 -0.86
N ALA A 159 10.03 -10.52 -0.24
CA ALA A 159 10.82 -11.74 -0.12
C ALA A 159 11.12 -11.95 1.36
N VAL A 160 10.71 -13.08 1.90
CA VAL A 160 10.87 -13.45 3.30
C VAL A 160 11.79 -14.66 3.37
N THR A 161 12.78 -14.58 4.25
CA THR A 161 13.64 -15.70 4.63
C THR A 161 13.38 -16.06 6.10
N SER A 162 14.08 -17.07 6.61
CA SER A 162 13.96 -17.52 7.99
C SER A 162 14.29 -16.45 9.05
N ARG A 163 15.02 -15.38 8.69
CA ARG A 163 15.44 -14.32 9.64
C ARG A 163 15.26 -12.89 9.17
N ASN A 164 14.91 -12.68 7.92
CA ASN A 164 14.77 -11.33 7.39
C ASN A 164 13.75 -11.29 6.26
N ALA A 165 13.28 -10.10 5.96
CA ALA A 165 12.45 -9.84 4.81
C ALA A 165 12.97 -8.64 4.03
N THR A 166 12.77 -8.65 2.72
CA THR A 166 12.90 -7.48 1.87
C THR A 166 11.54 -7.14 1.30
N VAL A 167 11.12 -5.90 1.44
CA VAL A 167 9.87 -5.38 0.87
C VAL A 167 10.21 -4.29 -0.13
N PHE A 168 9.65 -4.39 -1.33
CA PHE A 168 9.75 -3.39 -2.38
C PHE A 168 8.40 -2.75 -2.54
N PHE A 169 8.25 -1.47 -2.19
CA PHE A 169 7.11 -0.66 -2.62
C PHE A 169 7.47 0.01 -3.93
N ILE A 170 6.60 -0.12 -4.91
CA ILE A 170 6.81 0.36 -6.27
C ILE A 170 5.65 1.27 -6.61
N CYS A 171 5.92 2.47 -7.11
CA CYS A 171 4.87 3.40 -7.47
C CYS A 171 5.21 4.25 -8.70
N GLY A 172 4.20 4.57 -9.49
CA GLY A 172 4.33 5.38 -10.70
C GLY A 172 2.99 5.95 -11.17
N SER A 173 3.02 6.76 -12.21
CA SER A 173 1.82 7.26 -12.91
C SER A 173 1.12 6.21 -13.77
N ASP A 174 1.89 5.25 -14.28
CA ASP A 174 1.45 4.27 -15.26
C ASP A 174 1.34 2.88 -14.62
N LYS A 175 0.13 2.30 -14.69
CA LYS A 175 -0.16 0.99 -14.08
C LYS A 175 0.68 -0.14 -14.68
N GLU A 176 0.86 -0.11 -16.01
CA GLU A 176 1.57 -1.17 -16.74
C GLU A 176 3.06 -1.11 -16.47
N GLN A 177 3.65 0.09 -16.40
CA GLN A 177 5.05 0.26 -16.01
C GLN A 177 5.31 -0.19 -14.56
N VAL A 178 4.39 0.12 -13.63
CA VAL A 178 4.46 -0.35 -12.24
C VAL A 178 4.36 -1.88 -12.17
N ALA A 179 3.40 -2.49 -12.88
CA ALA A 179 3.25 -3.94 -12.95
C ALA A 179 4.50 -4.62 -13.54
N LYS A 180 5.02 -4.08 -14.65
CA LYS A 180 6.25 -4.56 -15.28
C LYS A 180 7.43 -4.51 -14.31
N LYS A 181 7.60 -3.40 -13.60
CA LYS A 181 8.69 -3.25 -12.62
C LYS A 181 8.57 -4.22 -11.46
N ALA A 182 7.34 -4.49 -10.99
CA ALA A 182 7.09 -5.49 -9.97
C ALA A 182 7.45 -6.90 -10.44
N GLN A 183 7.09 -7.25 -11.67
CA GLN A 183 7.44 -8.54 -12.26
C GLN A 183 8.95 -8.71 -12.46
N GLU A 184 9.66 -7.64 -12.86
CA GLU A 184 11.13 -7.62 -12.96
C GLU A 184 11.77 -7.90 -11.58
N ILE A 185 11.32 -7.20 -10.53
CA ILE A 185 11.83 -7.37 -9.17
C ILE A 185 11.54 -8.79 -8.66
N HIS A 186 10.30 -9.27 -8.82
CA HIS A 186 9.93 -10.64 -8.45
C HIS A 186 10.82 -11.68 -9.14
N SER A 187 11.04 -11.53 -10.44
CA SER A 187 11.89 -12.43 -11.22
C SER A 187 13.36 -12.38 -10.79
N LEU A 188 13.87 -11.22 -10.37
CA LEU A 188 15.21 -11.08 -9.82
C LEU A 188 15.36 -11.75 -8.45
N LEU A 189 14.31 -11.71 -7.62
CA LEU A 189 14.29 -12.37 -6.31
C LEU A 189 14.22 -13.90 -6.47
N ALA A 190 13.45 -14.40 -7.43
CA ALA A 190 13.25 -15.84 -7.66
C ALA A 190 14.47 -16.57 -8.25
N ARG A 191 15.48 -15.83 -8.75
CA ARG A 191 16.72 -16.40 -9.30
C ARG A 191 17.84 -16.57 -8.28
N LYS A 192 17.63 -16.12 -7.04
CA LYS A 192 18.60 -16.21 -5.94
C LYS A 192 18.26 -17.36 -5.01
#